data_AF-A0A0S7ZGC7-F1
#
_entry.id   AF-A0A0S7ZGC7-F1
#
_cell.length_a   1.000
_cell.length_b   1.000
_cell.length_c   1.000
_cell.angle_alpha   90.00
_cell.angle_beta   90.00
_cell.angle_gamma   90.00
#
_symmetry.space_group_name_H-M   'P 1'
#
loop_
_entity.id
_entity.type
_entity.pdbx_description
1 polymer ?
#
loop_
_entity_poly.entity_id
_entity_poly.type
_entity_poly.pdbx_seq_one_letter_code
_entity_poly.pdbx_strand_id
1 'polypeptide(L)'
;MLERREFKRKFMIRLLASPLTLIPLLGGATLLIAQWAFGFASGPLAFVGLTGVLAGIGSCVTRFLTGSERVGREVLDELERETERGRQRALDDLGTRLQGDGDPRTERLLGDLRELTRAFKEDDSWSADVGTLSSFDIISGVDRLFQGCVRALERSVRLAETAGRLNVPEARRSILDKRERLIAEVGKSVERLGGILVQVQALSVEKDSDSSALQELRDELDRNLEVARKVEEQISSWNVDISEYERQAVEGR
;
A
#
# COMPACT_ATOMS: atom_id res chain seq x y z
N MET A 1 -11.14 -2.67 19.93
CA MET A 1 -12.56 -3.02 20.25
C MET A 1 -13.58 -1.90 19.96
N LEU A 2 -13.18 -0.69 19.52
CA LEU A 2 -14.09 0.41 19.16
C LEU A 2 -14.68 0.33 17.73
N GLU A 3 -14.10 -0.46 16.83
CA GLU A 3 -14.45 -0.52 15.40
C GLU A 3 -15.83 -1.13 15.11
N ARG A 4 -16.27 -2.12 15.90
CA ARG A 4 -17.50 -2.87 15.60
C ARG A 4 -18.77 -2.03 15.77
N ARG A 5 -18.74 -1.03 16.66
CA ARG A 5 -19.91 -0.20 17.01
C ARG A 5 -20.09 0.96 16.03
N GLU A 6 -18.98 1.56 15.59
CA GLU A 6 -18.97 2.62 14.57
C GLU A 6 -19.30 2.08 13.19
N PHE A 7 -18.76 0.90 12.83
CA PHE A 7 -19.15 0.17 11.60
C PHE A 7 -20.65 -0.09 11.57
N LYS A 8 -21.22 -0.66 12.64
CA LYS A 8 -22.67 -0.94 12.71
C LYS A 8 -23.53 0.31 12.60
N ARG A 9 -23.11 1.42 13.23
CA ARG A 9 -23.85 2.70 13.19
C ARG A 9 -23.83 3.32 11.79
N LYS A 10 -22.66 3.44 11.16
CA LYS A 10 -22.54 4.00 9.79
C LYS A 10 -23.25 3.11 8.77
N PHE A 11 -23.13 1.79 8.90
CA PHE A 11 -23.82 0.81 8.05
C PHE A 11 -25.35 0.92 8.17
N MET A 12 -25.91 0.96 9.39
CA MET A 12 -27.37 1.11 9.57
C MET A 12 -27.91 2.44 9.04
N ILE A 13 -27.18 3.55 9.24
CA ILE A 13 -27.62 4.88 8.76
C ILE A 13 -27.66 4.91 7.24
N ARG A 14 -26.64 4.36 6.55
CA ARG A 14 -26.64 4.30 5.08
C ARG A 14 -27.66 3.32 4.51
N LEU A 15 -27.93 2.22 5.22
CA LEU A 15 -28.98 1.26 4.84
C LEU A 15 -30.38 1.88 4.91
N LEU A 16 -30.63 2.73 5.92
CA LEU A 16 -31.90 3.41 6.14
C LEU A 16 -32.08 4.69 5.31
N ALA A 17 -30.99 5.31 4.82
CA ALA A 17 -31.00 6.58 4.11
C ALA A 17 -31.19 6.49 2.58
N SER A 18 -31.49 5.31 2.03
CA SER A 18 -31.79 5.18 0.59
C SER A 18 -33.20 5.73 0.28
N PRO A 19 -33.34 6.75 -0.60
CA PRO A 19 -34.62 7.40 -0.89
C PRO A 19 -35.67 6.45 -1.49
N LEU A 20 -35.25 5.32 -2.07
CA LEU A 20 -36.14 4.34 -2.71
C LEU A 20 -36.82 3.37 -1.71
N THR A 21 -36.33 3.26 -0.48
CA THR A 21 -36.91 2.41 0.59
C THR A 21 -37.69 3.22 1.61
N LEU A 22 -37.30 4.49 1.82
CA LEU A 22 -38.04 5.43 2.67
C LEU A 22 -39.42 5.77 2.10
N ILE A 23 -39.54 5.99 0.78
CA ILE A 23 -40.81 6.43 0.16
C ILE A 23 -41.94 5.38 0.29
N PRO A 24 -41.76 4.09 -0.03
CA PRO A 24 -42.82 3.09 0.17
C PRO A 24 -43.09 2.79 1.64
N LEU A 25 -42.06 2.80 2.50
CA LEU A 25 -42.20 2.44 3.91
C LEU A 25 -42.88 3.56 4.72
N LEU A 26 -42.47 4.81 4.52
CA LEU A 26 -43.18 5.96 5.08
C LEU A 26 -44.54 6.12 4.43
N GLY A 27 -44.66 6.02 3.10
CA GLY A 27 -45.94 6.10 2.41
C GLY A 27 -46.97 5.08 2.91
N GLY A 28 -46.56 3.81 3.07
CA GLY A 28 -47.39 2.74 3.60
C GLY A 28 -47.72 2.89 5.09
N ALA A 29 -46.75 3.29 5.91
CA ALA A 29 -46.97 3.54 7.34
C ALA A 29 -47.88 4.76 7.58
N THR A 30 -47.70 5.84 6.83
CA THR A 30 -48.56 7.03 6.89
C THR A 30 -49.98 6.72 6.41
N LEU A 31 -50.15 5.89 5.39
CA LEU A 31 -51.47 5.42 4.93
C LEU A 31 -52.18 4.54 5.98
N LEU A 32 -51.46 3.64 6.65
CA LEU A 32 -52.01 2.82 7.73
C LEU A 32 -52.42 3.65 8.96
N ILE A 33 -51.60 4.64 9.34
CA ILE A 33 -51.92 5.56 10.44
C ILE A 33 -53.09 6.47 10.06
N ALA A 34 -53.15 6.96 8.81
CA ALA A 34 -54.28 7.75 8.32
C ALA A 34 -55.58 6.94 8.29
N GLN A 35 -55.52 5.67 7.88
CA GLN A 35 -56.68 4.79 7.85
C GLN A 35 -57.23 4.51 9.26
N TRP A 36 -56.33 4.33 10.23
CA TRP A 36 -56.71 4.11 11.63
C TRP A 36 -57.22 5.38 12.30
N ALA A 37 -56.58 6.54 12.06
CA ALA A 37 -56.93 7.81 12.69
C ALA A 37 -58.22 8.45 12.15
N PHE A 38 -58.55 8.22 10.88
CA PHE A 38 -59.77 8.77 10.24
C PHE A 38 -60.90 7.74 10.08
N GLY A 39 -60.69 6.47 10.46
CA GLY A 39 -61.75 5.46 10.53
C GLY A 39 -62.35 5.06 9.17
N PHE A 40 -61.56 5.11 8.08
CA PHE A 40 -62.06 4.74 6.75
C PHE A 40 -62.29 3.23 6.62
N ALA A 41 -63.56 2.80 6.68
CA ALA A 41 -63.99 1.41 6.52
C ALA A 41 -64.05 0.99 5.05
N SER A 42 -62.90 0.93 4.36
CA SER A 42 -62.83 0.36 3.01
C SER A 42 -61.72 -0.68 2.91
N GLY A 43 -62.12 -1.95 2.82
CA GLY A 43 -61.24 -3.12 2.71
C GLY A 43 -60.12 -3.05 1.64
N PRO A 44 -60.29 -2.35 0.50
CA PRO A 44 -59.22 -2.25 -0.50
C PRO A 44 -58.03 -1.39 -0.05
N LEU A 45 -58.24 -0.31 0.71
CA LEU A 45 -57.14 0.57 1.15
C LEU A 45 -56.23 -0.14 2.16
N ALA A 46 -56.81 -0.95 3.05
CA ALA A 46 -56.06 -1.75 4.01
C ALA A 46 -55.13 -2.75 3.30
N PHE A 47 -55.62 -3.33 2.19
CA PHE A 47 -54.88 -4.30 1.40
C PHE A 47 -53.72 -3.64 0.63
N VAL A 48 -53.92 -2.45 0.08
CA VAL A 48 -52.86 -1.66 -0.59
C VAL A 48 -51.80 -1.20 0.41
N GLY A 49 -52.19 -0.77 1.61
CA GLY A 49 -51.26 -0.43 2.69
C GLY A 49 -50.41 -1.63 3.13
N LEU A 50 -51.05 -2.78 3.37
CA LEU A 50 -50.35 -4.00 3.78
C LEU A 50 -49.41 -4.53 2.69
N THR A 51 -49.86 -4.56 1.43
CA THR A 51 -49.04 -5.01 0.29
C THR A 51 -47.89 -4.04 -0.01
N GLY A 52 -48.06 -2.73 0.19
CA GLY A 52 -46.98 -1.76 0.12
C GLY A 52 -45.91 -1.97 1.19
N VAL A 53 -46.32 -2.25 2.44
CA VAL A 53 -45.40 -2.58 3.54
C VAL A 53 -44.68 -3.90 3.29
N LEU A 54 -45.39 -4.95 2.86
CA LEU A 54 -44.81 -6.25 2.53
C LEU A 54 -43.87 -6.19 1.32
N ALA A 55 -44.22 -5.47 0.27
CA ALA A 55 -43.36 -5.25 -0.90
C ALA A 55 -42.12 -4.42 -0.53
N GLY A 56 -42.27 -3.42 0.35
CA GLY A 56 -41.15 -2.65 0.91
C GLY A 56 -40.19 -3.52 1.71
N ILE A 57 -40.72 -4.38 2.59
CA ILE A 57 -39.92 -5.34 3.37
C ILE A 57 -39.26 -6.38 2.45
N GLY A 58 -39.99 -6.95 1.48
CA GLY A 58 -39.47 -7.94 0.54
C GLY A 58 -38.40 -7.40 -0.39
N SER A 59 -38.58 -6.18 -0.91
CA SER A 59 -37.57 -5.48 -1.71
C SER A 59 -36.34 -5.14 -0.86
N CYS A 60 -36.54 -4.74 0.40
CA CYS A 60 -35.47 -4.50 1.36
C CYS A 60 -34.66 -5.77 1.65
N VAL A 61 -35.31 -6.91 1.89
CA VAL A 61 -34.64 -8.21 2.10
C VAL A 61 -33.91 -8.68 0.84
N THR A 62 -34.50 -8.52 -0.34
CA THR A 62 -33.89 -8.92 -1.61
C THR A 62 -32.64 -8.09 -1.92
N ARG A 63 -32.69 -6.77 -1.69
CA ARG A 63 -31.51 -5.89 -1.78
C ARG A 63 -30.52 -6.08 -0.64
N PHE A 64 -30.97 -6.44 0.56
CA PHE A 64 -30.08 -6.78 1.67
C PHE A 64 -29.26 -8.03 1.35
N LEU A 65 -29.88 -9.04 0.74
CA LEU A 65 -29.22 -10.26 0.27
C LEU A 65 -28.28 -10.02 -0.93
N THR A 66 -28.57 -9.07 -1.83
CA THR A 66 -27.77 -8.83 -3.05
C THR A 66 -26.83 -7.61 -2.99
N GLY A 67 -27.02 -6.68 -2.05
CA GLY A 67 -26.30 -5.41 -1.95
C GLY A 67 -25.39 -5.25 -0.73
N SER A 68 -25.49 -6.16 0.26
CA SER A 68 -24.68 -6.16 1.50
C SER A 68 -23.17 -6.22 1.21
N GLU A 69 -22.75 -6.94 0.17
CA GLU A 69 -21.32 -7.07 -0.16
C GLU A 69 -20.72 -5.77 -0.70
N ARG A 70 -21.45 -4.98 -1.50
CA ARG A 70 -20.94 -3.72 -2.06
C ARG A 70 -20.96 -2.59 -1.04
N VAL A 71 -22.05 -2.45 -0.28
CA VAL A 71 -22.16 -1.42 0.77
C VAL A 71 -21.23 -1.74 1.94
N GLY A 72 -21.06 -3.02 2.28
CA GLY A 72 -20.09 -3.47 3.28
C GLY A 72 -18.66 -3.16 2.89
N ARG A 73 -18.28 -3.42 1.63
CA ARG A 73 -16.95 -3.05 1.09
C ARG A 73 -16.75 -1.54 1.06
N GLU A 74 -17.73 -0.77 0.61
CA GLU A 74 -17.61 0.70 0.56
C GLU A 74 -17.44 1.32 1.96
N VAL A 75 -18.15 0.81 2.96
CA VAL A 75 -18.02 1.26 4.35
C VAL A 75 -16.69 0.80 4.97
N LEU A 76 -16.20 -0.40 4.64
CA LEU A 76 -14.89 -0.88 5.05
C LEU A 76 -13.77 -0.02 4.45
N ASP A 77 -13.79 0.17 3.13
CA ASP A 77 -12.83 1.03 2.41
C ASP A 77 -12.84 2.47 2.96
N GLU A 78 -14.01 3.01 3.28
CA GLU A 78 -14.10 4.37 3.82
C GLU A 78 -13.60 4.47 5.27
N LEU A 79 -13.84 3.45 6.10
CA LEU A 79 -13.29 3.38 7.45
C LEU A 79 -11.77 3.19 7.42
N GLU A 80 -11.25 2.38 6.50
CA GLU A 80 -9.83 2.19 6.29
C GLU A 80 -9.16 3.51 5.89
N ARG A 81 -9.72 4.20 4.88
CA ARG A 81 -9.25 5.54 4.46
C ARG A 81 -9.35 6.59 5.56
N GLU A 82 -10.41 6.60 6.37
CA GLU A 82 -10.53 7.51 7.51
C GLU A 82 -9.46 7.25 8.58
N THR A 83 -9.21 5.98 8.88
CA THR A 83 -8.19 5.55 9.84
C THR A 83 -6.80 5.95 9.36
N GLU A 84 -6.52 5.75 8.08
CA GLU A 84 -5.24 6.06 7.45
C GLU A 84 -4.99 7.57 7.38
N ARG A 85 -6.02 8.37 7.07
CA ARG A 85 -5.96 9.84 7.16
C ARG A 85 -5.73 10.32 8.59
N GLY A 86 -6.37 9.69 9.58
CA GLY A 86 -6.16 10.01 10.99
C GLY A 86 -4.72 9.75 11.42
N ARG A 87 -4.16 8.61 11.00
CA ARG A 87 -2.77 8.25 11.22
C ARG A 87 -1.81 9.22 10.54
N GLN A 88 -2.07 9.62 9.30
CA GLN A 88 -1.24 10.60 8.60
C GLN A 88 -1.22 11.96 9.31
N ARG A 89 -2.38 12.45 9.75
CA ARG A 89 -2.46 13.69 10.53
C ARG A 89 -1.67 13.64 11.82
N ALA A 90 -1.71 12.50 12.53
CA ALA A 90 -0.92 12.33 13.75
C ALA A 90 0.60 12.35 13.46
N LEU A 91 1.03 11.81 12.33
CA LEU A 91 2.43 11.88 11.90
C LEU A 91 2.84 13.30 11.47
N ASP A 92 1.95 14.05 10.84
CA ASP A 92 2.19 15.44 10.43
C ASP A 92 2.27 16.37 11.65
N ASP A 93 1.40 16.16 12.64
CA ASP A 93 1.49 16.83 13.94
C ASP A 93 2.82 16.51 14.64
N LEU A 94 3.22 15.23 14.67
CA LEU A 94 4.50 14.84 15.21
C LEU A 94 5.66 15.51 14.46
N GLY A 95 5.63 15.54 13.12
CA GLY A 95 6.64 16.22 12.30
C GLY A 95 6.79 17.70 12.67
N THR A 96 5.66 18.40 12.81
CA THR A 96 5.63 19.81 13.24
C THR A 96 6.27 19.99 14.62
N ARG A 97 5.98 19.08 15.56
CA ARG A 97 6.54 19.13 16.92
C ARG A 97 8.03 18.81 16.95
N LEU A 98 8.51 17.88 16.12
CA LEU A 98 9.93 17.56 15.97
C LEU A 98 10.70 18.73 15.39
N GLN A 99 10.15 19.43 14.39
CA GLN A 99 10.75 20.64 13.82
C GLN A 99 10.94 21.73 14.89
N GLY A 100 9.99 21.86 15.81
CA GLY A 100 10.05 22.79 16.95
C GLY A 100 10.96 22.35 18.11
N ASP A 101 11.49 21.12 18.11
CA ASP A 101 12.26 20.57 19.23
C ASP A 101 13.74 20.98 19.26
N GLY A 102 14.21 21.61 18.18
CA GLY A 102 15.57 22.14 18.04
C GLY A 102 16.64 21.12 17.64
N ASP A 103 16.28 19.88 17.29
CA ASP A 103 17.21 18.85 16.79
C ASP A 103 16.79 18.35 15.41
N PRO A 104 17.47 18.79 14.33
CA PRO A 104 17.09 18.43 12.96
C PRO A 104 17.20 16.94 12.65
N ARG A 105 17.89 16.15 13.49
CA ARG A 105 17.99 14.70 13.31
C ARG A 105 16.65 14.02 13.52
N THR A 106 15.82 14.52 14.42
CA THR A 106 14.56 13.87 14.80
C THR A 106 13.53 13.95 13.67
N GLU A 107 13.44 15.11 13.01
CA GLU A 107 12.63 15.34 11.81
C GLU A 107 13.12 14.46 10.66
N ARG A 108 14.43 14.43 10.40
CA ARG A 108 15.02 13.60 9.33
C ARG A 108 14.70 12.12 9.52
N LEU A 109 14.87 11.59 10.74
CA LEU A 109 14.55 10.20 11.06
C LEU A 109 13.08 9.87 10.83
N LEU A 110 12.16 10.79 11.13
CA LEU A 110 10.74 10.60 10.81
C LEU A 110 10.50 10.56 9.29
N GLY A 111 11.16 11.43 8.53
CA GLY A 111 11.13 11.43 7.07
C GLY A 111 11.61 10.11 6.49
N ASP A 112 12.80 9.67 6.89
CA ASP A 112 13.40 8.40 6.44
C ASP A 112 12.49 7.20 6.75
N LEU A 113 11.87 7.17 7.94
CA LEU A 113 10.89 6.13 8.30
C LEU A 113 9.66 6.11 7.39
N ARG A 114 9.15 7.29 7.00
CA ARG A 114 7.98 7.40 6.11
C ARG A 114 8.34 6.90 4.72
N GLU A 115 9.49 7.32 4.19
CA GLU A 115 9.97 6.89 2.87
C GLU A 115 10.25 5.39 2.84
N LEU A 116 10.93 4.84 3.84
CA LEU A 116 11.19 3.39 3.90
C LEU A 116 9.91 2.58 4.00
N THR A 117 8.97 2.98 4.87
CA THR A 117 7.69 2.27 5.02
C THR A 117 6.86 2.35 3.74
N ARG A 118 6.93 3.48 3.04
CA ARG A 118 6.29 3.68 1.74
C ARG A 118 6.89 2.76 0.69
N ALA A 119 8.23 2.68 0.61
CA ALA A 119 8.92 1.77 -0.30
C ALA A 119 8.51 0.30 -0.08
N PHE A 120 8.40 -0.15 1.18
CA PHE A 120 7.92 -1.51 1.47
C PHE A 120 6.46 -1.76 1.06
N LYS A 121 5.60 -0.74 1.03
CA LYS A 121 4.16 -0.88 0.76
C LYS A 121 3.79 -0.66 -0.71
N GLU A 122 4.49 0.22 -1.40
CA GLU A 122 4.18 0.62 -2.77
C GLU A 122 4.99 -0.15 -3.81
N ASP A 123 6.13 -0.73 -3.43
CA ASP A 123 6.95 -1.55 -4.34
C ASP A 123 6.41 -2.98 -4.39
N ASP A 124 5.55 -3.27 -5.36
CA ASP A 124 4.97 -4.61 -5.53
C ASP A 124 5.99 -5.65 -6.03
N SER A 125 7.11 -5.20 -6.60
CA SER A 125 8.10 -6.06 -7.28
C SER A 125 8.66 -7.13 -6.35
N TRP A 126 9.06 -6.75 -5.13
CA TRP A 126 9.58 -7.70 -4.16
C TRP A 126 8.50 -8.60 -3.54
N SER A 127 7.27 -8.09 -3.42
CA SER A 127 6.19 -8.80 -2.74
C SER A 127 5.66 -9.98 -3.56
N ALA A 128 5.74 -9.86 -4.89
CA ALA A 128 5.40 -10.91 -5.84
C ALA A 128 6.39 -12.09 -5.76
N ASP A 129 7.66 -11.80 -5.49
CA ASP A 129 8.73 -12.79 -5.54
C ASP A 129 8.98 -13.57 -4.26
N VAL A 130 8.77 -12.92 -3.12
CA VAL A 130 9.02 -13.47 -1.77
C VAL A 130 7.84 -14.35 -1.28
N GLY A 131 6.71 -14.31 -1.97
CA GLY A 131 5.51 -15.11 -1.67
C GLY A 131 4.62 -14.47 -0.59
N THR A 132 3.31 -14.58 -0.77
CA THR A 132 2.29 -13.77 -0.06
C THR A 132 2.39 -13.82 1.48
N LEU A 133 2.65 -15.00 2.06
CA LEU A 133 2.76 -15.16 3.52
C LEU A 133 4.02 -14.48 4.08
N SER A 134 5.17 -14.62 3.42
CA SER A 134 6.41 -13.98 3.87
C SER A 134 6.39 -12.48 3.63
N SER A 135 5.75 -12.01 2.55
CA SER A 135 5.55 -10.58 2.29
C SER A 135 4.68 -9.93 3.37
N PHE A 136 3.61 -10.61 3.79
CA PHE A 136 2.76 -10.14 4.90
C PHE A 136 3.51 -10.03 6.23
N ASP A 137 4.35 -11.03 6.56
CA ASP A 137 5.14 -11.02 7.79
C ASP A 137 6.19 -9.89 7.79
N ILE A 138 6.83 -9.65 6.64
CA ILE A 138 7.78 -8.54 6.47
C ILE A 138 7.06 -7.19 6.64
N ILE A 139 5.95 -6.96 5.93
CA ILE A 139 5.16 -5.72 6.02
C ILE A 139 4.66 -5.50 7.46
N SER A 140 4.19 -6.56 8.13
CA SER A 140 3.76 -6.51 9.53
C SER A 140 4.90 -6.17 10.48
N GLY A 141 6.09 -6.73 10.25
CA GLY A 141 7.31 -6.42 11.00
C GLY A 141 7.73 -4.95 10.83
N VAL A 142 7.71 -4.46 9.58
CA VAL A 142 8.00 -3.06 9.23
C VAL A 142 7.02 -2.12 9.91
N ASP A 143 5.70 -2.40 9.87
CA ASP A 143 4.69 -1.54 10.53
C ASP A 143 4.89 -1.49 12.05
N ARG A 144 5.21 -2.63 12.68
CA ARG A 144 5.51 -2.66 14.13
C ARG A 144 6.75 -1.84 14.47
N LEU A 145 7.81 -1.93 13.67
CA LEU A 145 9.04 -1.19 13.91
C LEU A 145 8.84 0.31 13.67
N PHE A 146 8.13 0.68 12.61
CA PHE A 146 7.70 2.06 12.34
C PHE A 146 6.95 2.65 13.54
N GLN A 147 5.93 1.93 14.03
CA GLN A 147 5.14 2.34 15.19
C GLN A 147 5.99 2.47 16.46
N GLY A 148 6.98 1.59 16.65
CA GLY A 148 7.95 1.68 17.74
C GLY A 148 8.78 2.95 17.67
N CYS A 149 9.29 3.28 16.48
CA CYS A 149 10.11 4.46 16.23
C CYS A 149 9.31 5.76 16.41
N VAL A 150 8.08 5.83 15.89
CA VAL A 150 7.17 6.97 16.08
C VAL A 150 6.95 7.25 17.57
N ARG A 151 6.65 6.22 18.37
CA ARG A 151 6.50 6.38 19.84
C ARG A 151 7.78 6.84 20.53
N ALA A 152 8.95 6.40 20.05
CA ALA A 152 10.24 6.83 20.58
C ALA A 152 10.50 8.31 20.27
N LEU A 153 10.19 8.77 19.06
CA LEU A 153 10.28 10.18 18.66
C LEU A 153 9.28 11.06 19.41
N GLU A 154 8.04 10.63 19.61
CA GLU A 154 7.10 11.36 20.49
C GLU A 154 7.65 11.50 21.92
N ARG A 155 8.34 10.46 22.41
CA ARG A 155 8.96 10.49 23.74
C ARG A 155 10.19 11.40 23.75
N SER A 156 10.97 11.49 22.68
CA SER A 156 12.10 12.42 22.60
C SER A 156 11.64 13.87 22.65
N VAL A 157 10.52 14.21 22.00
CA VAL A 157 9.89 15.55 22.09
C VAL A 157 9.48 15.85 23.54
N ARG A 158 8.76 14.95 24.20
CA ARG A 158 8.36 15.14 25.61
C ARG A 158 9.57 15.30 26.54
N LEU A 159 10.67 14.59 26.29
CA LEU A 159 11.91 14.74 27.06
C LEU A 159 12.57 16.11 26.81
N ALA A 160 12.56 16.61 25.57
CA ALA A 160 13.05 17.95 25.24
C ALA A 160 12.23 19.04 25.96
N GLU A 161 10.91 18.97 25.88
CA GLU A 161 9.99 19.88 26.59
C GLU A 161 10.19 19.83 28.11
N THR A 162 10.43 18.65 28.67
CA THR A 162 10.70 18.48 30.11
C THR A 162 12.05 19.06 30.50
N ALA A 163 13.09 18.81 29.70
CA ALA A 163 14.42 19.39 29.90
C ALA A 163 14.41 20.93 29.79
N GLY A 164 13.57 21.50 28.92
CA GLY A 164 13.40 22.95 28.76
C GLY A 164 12.72 23.63 29.95
N ARG A 165 11.92 22.89 30.74
CA ARG A 165 11.23 23.41 31.93
C ARG A 165 12.03 23.24 33.23
N LEU A 166 13.12 22.49 33.21
CA LEU A 166 13.93 22.21 34.40
C LEU A 166 15.04 23.23 34.61
N ASN A 167 15.09 23.78 35.82
CA ASN A 167 16.15 24.71 36.24
C ASN A 167 17.34 23.99 36.94
N VAL A 168 17.22 22.68 37.20
CA VAL A 168 18.27 21.88 37.86
C VAL A 168 19.19 21.27 36.79
N PRO A 169 20.48 21.66 36.70
CA PRO A 169 21.37 21.26 35.62
C PRO A 169 21.60 19.75 35.52
N GLU A 170 21.81 19.05 36.64
CA GLU A 170 22.06 17.60 36.65
C GLU A 170 20.84 16.82 36.17
N ALA A 171 19.64 17.21 36.61
CA ALA A 171 18.38 16.59 36.19
C ALA A 171 18.13 16.82 34.69
N ARG A 172 18.37 18.05 34.21
CA ARG A 172 18.27 18.40 32.79
C ARG A 172 19.21 17.54 31.94
N ARG A 173 20.48 17.39 32.36
CA ARG A 173 21.47 16.57 31.66
C ARG A 173 21.04 15.10 31.59
N SER A 174 20.57 14.52 32.69
CA SER A 174 20.08 13.14 32.70
C SER A 174 18.91 12.91 31.74
N ILE A 175 18.00 13.88 31.59
CA ILE A 175 16.88 13.80 30.64
C ILE A 175 17.35 13.91 29.20
N LEU A 176 18.29 14.82 28.91
CA LEU A 176 18.86 14.96 27.57
C LEU A 176 19.66 13.72 27.16
N ASP A 177 20.40 13.10 28.08
CA ASP A 177 21.09 11.83 27.82
C ASP A 177 20.09 10.70 27.46
N LYS A 178 18.94 10.64 28.14
CA LYS A 178 17.87 9.68 27.79
C LYS A 178 17.29 9.98 26.41
N ARG A 179 17.11 11.25 26.07
CA ARG A 179 16.64 11.68 24.75
C ARG A 179 17.62 11.23 23.66
N GLU A 180 18.92 11.45 23.86
CA GLU A 180 19.95 11.07 22.90
C GLU A 180 19.97 9.56 22.64
N ARG A 181 19.83 8.74 23.70
CA ARG A 181 19.74 7.28 23.55
C ARG A 181 18.54 6.85 22.72
N LEU A 182 17.38 7.50 22.88
CA LEU A 182 16.20 7.19 22.07
C LEU A 182 16.40 7.55 20.60
N ILE A 183 16.97 8.74 20.33
CA ILE A 183 17.25 9.18 18.95
C ILE A 183 18.24 8.22 18.28
N ALA A 184 19.30 7.83 18.99
CA ALA A 184 20.28 6.87 18.48
C ALA A 184 19.66 5.50 18.18
N GLU A 185 18.74 5.02 19.02
CA GLU A 185 18.05 3.75 18.79
C GLU A 185 17.10 3.81 17.59
N VAL A 186 16.40 4.93 17.41
CA VAL A 186 15.60 5.17 16.19
C VAL A 186 16.49 5.18 14.95
N GLY A 187 17.64 5.86 15.00
CA GLY A 187 18.61 5.87 13.91
C GLY A 187 19.06 4.47 13.49
N LYS A 188 19.44 3.62 14.45
CA LYS A 188 19.80 2.21 14.17
C LYS A 188 18.65 1.41 13.58
N SER A 189 17.42 1.69 14.02
CA SER A 189 16.22 1.00 13.51
C SER A 189 15.93 1.39 12.06
N VAL A 190 16.11 2.67 11.70
CA VAL A 190 16.01 3.17 10.33
C VAL A 190 17.06 2.53 9.44
N GLU A 191 18.32 2.50 9.89
CA GLU A 191 19.43 1.86 9.17
C GLU A 191 19.14 0.37 8.90
N ARG A 192 18.63 -0.34 9.91
CA ARG A 192 18.26 -1.75 9.78
C ARG A 192 17.10 -1.94 8.79
N LEU A 193 16.10 -1.08 8.81
CA LEU A 193 14.99 -1.12 7.84
C LEU A 193 15.49 -0.91 6.41
N GLY A 194 16.38 0.06 6.21
CA GLY A 194 17.03 0.26 4.91
C GLY A 194 17.81 -0.97 4.46
N GLY A 195 18.56 -1.60 5.36
CA GLY A 195 19.28 -2.84 5.06
C GLY A 195 18.38 -4.02 4.69
N ILE A 196 17.22 -4.16 5.36
CA ILE A 196 16.22 -5.19 5.03
C ILE A 196 15.63 -4.93 3.64
N LEU A 197 15.31 -3.67 3.32
CA LEU A 197 14.75 -3.30 2.02
C LEU A 197 15.72 -3.68 0.88
N VAL A 198 17.00 -3.36 1.04
CA VAL A 198 18.04 -3.72 0.07
C VAL A 198 18.17 -5.23 -0.10
N GLN A 199 18.13 -6.00 1.00
CA GLN A 199 18.20 -7.47 0.92
C GLN A 199 16.98 -8.06 0.19
N VAL A 200 15.79 -7.54 0.48
CA VAL A 200 14.55 -7.96 -0.15
C VAL A 200 14.54 -7.64 -1.65
N GLN A 201 15.02 -6.45 -2.03
CA GLN A 201 15.16 -6.07 -3.44
C GLN A 201 16.21 -6.93 -4.16
N ALA A 202 17.35 -7.24 -3.53
CA ALA A 202 18.36 -8.10 -4.11
C ALA A 202 17.83 -9.53 -4.43
N LEU A 203 17.02 -10.09 -3.53
CA LEU A 203 16.37 -11.40 -3.75
C LEU A 203 15.40 -11.40 -4.94
N SER A 204 14.83 -10.23 -5.26
CA SER A 204 13.92 -10.08 -6.41
C SER A 204 14.71 -10.00 -7.71
N VAL A 205 15.78 -9.18 -7.73
CA VAL A 205 16.67 -9.02 -8.90
C VAL A 205 17.37 -10.32 -9.31
N GLU A 206 17.76 -11.17 -8.35
CA GLU A 206 18.44 -12.44 -8.64
C GLU A 206 17.51 -13.46 -9.32
N LYS A 207 16.19 -13.32 -9.12
CA LYS A 207 15.17 -14.20 -9.70
C LYS A 207 14.70 -13.72 -11.08
N ASP A 208 14.69 -12.41 -11.28
CA ASP A 208 14.30 -11.70 -12.51
C ASP A 208 15.42 -11.61 -13.55
N SER A 209 16.37 -12.56 -13.57
CA SER A 209 17.64 -12.52 -14.31
C SER A 209 17.55 -12.25 -15.83
N ASP A 210 17.26 -11.00 -16.20
CA ASP A 210 17.49 -10.36 -17.48
C ASP A 210 19.00 -10.35 -17.82
N SER A 211 19.85 -10.54 -16.80
CA SER A 211 21.27 -10.83 -16.96
C SER A 211 21.53 -12.12 -17.74
N SER A 212 20.68 -13.15 -17.62
CA SER A 212 20.82 -14.38 -18.41
C SER A 212 20.39 -14.13 -19.85
N ALA A 213 19.30 -13.39 -20.07
CA ALA A 213 18.82 -13.03 -21.41
C ALA A 213 19.82 -12.12 -22.15
N LEU A 214 20.40 -11.13 -21.48
CA LEU A 214 21.44 -10.27 -22.03
C LEU A 214 22.75 -11.01 -22.28
N GLN A 215 23.10 -11.99 -21.45
CA GLN A 215 24.27 -12.84 -21.65
C GLN A 215 24.06 -13.78 -22.83
N GLU A 216 22.88 -14.40 -22.96
CA GLU A 216 22.51 -15.21 -24.13
C GLU A 216 22.52 -14.39 -25.43
N LEU A 217 21.98 -13.17 -25.42
CA LEU A 217 22.02 -12.26 -26.57
C LEU A 217 23.45 -11.89 -26.97
N ARG A 218 24.36 -11.70 -26.00
CA ARG A 218 25.79 -11.45 -26.25
C ARG A 218 26.48 -12.69 -26.81
N ASP A 219 26.22 -13.86 -26.25
CA ASP A 219 26.78 -15.13 -26.72
C ASP A 219 26.26 -15.50 -28.11
N GLU A 220 25.03 -15.10 -28.46
CA GLU A 220 24.47 -15.24 -29.80
C GLU A 220 25.12 -14.26 -30.79
N LEU A 221 25.34 -13.01 -30.39
CA LEU A 221 26.04 -12.02 -31.21
C LEU A 221 27.49 -12.46 -31.50
N ASP A 222 28.20 -12.96 -30.50
CA ASP A 222 29.58 -13.43 -30.63
C ASP A 222 29.65 -14.66 -31.56
N ARG A 223 28.69 -15.59 -31.46
CA ARG A 223 28.56 -16.71 -32.41
C ARG A 223 28.33 -16.22 -33.83
N ASN A 224 27.46 -15.23 -34.03
CA ASN A 224 27.18 -14.68 -35.35
C ASN A 224 28.42 -13.96 -35.94
N LEU A 225 29.20 -13.26 -35.11
CA LEU A 225 30.46 -12.64 -35.52
C LEU A 225 31.54 -13.67 -35.86
N GLU A 226 31.63 -14.77 -35.12
CA GLU A 226 32.57 -15.86 -35.42
C GLU A 226 32.23 -16.54 -36.75
N VAL A 227 30.94 -16.76 -37.04
CA VAL A 227 30.47 -17.27 -38.32
C VAL A 227 30.81 -16.29 -39.45
N ALA A 228 30.58 -14.99 -39.26
CA ALA A 228 30.93 -13.98 -40.25
C ALA A 228 32.44 -13.96 -40.55
N ARG A 229 33.29 -14.08 -39.52
CA ARG A 229 34.75 -14.16 -39.69
C ARG A 229 35.17 -15.42 -40.44
N LYS A 230 34.60 -16.59 -40.12
CA LYS A 230 34.89 -17.85 -40.84
C LYS A 230 34.48 -17.79 -42.31
N VAL A 231 33.33 -17.16 -42.60
CA VAL A 231 32.89 -16.94 -43.98
C VAL A 231 33.85 -16.02 -44.73
N GLU A 232 34.33 -14.95 -44.09
CA GLU A 232 35.32 -14.04 -44.68
C GLU A 232 36.67 -14.74 -44.96
N GLU A 233 37.16 -15.56 -44.02
CA GLU A 233 38.37 -16.37 -44.20
C GLU A 233 38.21 -17.40 -45.33
N GLN A 234 37.05 -18.06 -45.44
CA GLN A 234 36.74 -18.95 -46.55
C GLN A 234 36.71 -18.23 -47.90
N ILE A 235 36.03 -17.09 -47.99
CA ILE A 235 35.98 -16.29 -49.23
C ILE A 235 37.39 -15.82 -49.63
N SER A 236 38.19 -15.39 -48.65
CA SER A 236 39.58 -15.00 -48.89
C SER A 236 40.42 -16.17 -49.41
N SER A 237 40.32 -17.35 -48.80
CA SER A 237 41.05 -18.54 -49.27
C SER A 237 40.63 -18.97 -50.69
N TRP A 238 39.33 -18.93 -51.02
CA TRP A 238 38.85 -19.23 -52.37
C TRP A 238 39.32 -18.19 -53.39
N ASN A 239 39.37 -16.91 -53.02
CA ASN A 239 39.83 -15.85 -53.89
C ASN A 239 41.35 -15.96 -54.18
N VAL A 240 42.14 -16.41 -53.19
CA VAL A 240 43.56 -16.71 -53.37
C VAL A 240 43.74 -17.90 -54.32
N ASP A 241 42.99 -19.00 -54.13
CA ASP A 241 43.04 -20.19 -54.99
C ASP A 241 42.68 -19.83 -56.45
N ILE A 242 41.59 -19.08 -56.67
CA ILE A 242 41.18 -18.64 -58.02
C ILE A 242 42.29 -17.82 -58.69
N SER A 243 42.98 -16.95 -57.94
CA SER A 243 44.08 -16.15 -58.48
C SER A 243 45.33 -16.97 -58.85
N GLU A 244 45.58 -18.10 -58.18
CA GLU A 244 46.66 -19.03 -58.54
C GLU A 244 46.33 -19.85 -59.79
N TYR A 245 45.07 -20.29 -59.92
CA TYR A 245 44.60 -20.96 -61.14
C TYR A 245 44.67 -20.04 -62.37
N GLU A 246 44.31 -18.76 -62.24
CA GLU A 246 44.42 -17.80 -63.34
C GLU A 246 45.89 -17.53 -63.73
N ARG A 247 46.83 -17.50 -62.78
CA ARG A 247 48.27 -17.36 -63.09
C ARG A 247 48.84 -18.59 -63.81
N GLN A 248 48.50 -19.80 -63.36
CA GLN A 248 48.94 -21.03 -64.01
C GLN A 248 48.36 -21.18 -65.43
N ALA A 249 47.15 -20.67 -65.68
CA ALA A 249 46.55 -20.66 -67.01
C ALA A 249 47.19 -19.66 -68.00
N VAL A 250 47.90 -18.64 -67.50
CA VAL A 250 48.59 -17.62 -68.31
C VAL A 250 50.05 -17.99 -68.60
N GLU A 251 50.76 -18.65 -67.66
CA GLU A 251 52.15 -19.12 -67.88
C GLU A 251 52.24 -20.43 -68.71
N GLY A 252 51.13 -21.11 -68.95
CA GLY A 252 51.05 -22.33 -69.77
C GLY A 252 50.80 -22.12 -71.26
N ARG A 253 50.95 -20.90 -71.80
CA ARG A 253 50.82 -20.59 -73.25
C ARG A 253 52.10 -20.04 -73.85
#